data_AF-A0A2E8YFV1-F1
#
_entry.id   AF-A0A2E8YFV1-F1
#
_cell.length_a   1.000
_cell.length_b   1.000
_cell.length_c   1.000
_cell.angle_alpha   90.00
_cell.angle_beta   90.00
_cell.angle_gamma   90.00
#
_symmetry.space_group_name_H-M   'P 1'
#
loop_
_entity.id
_entity.type
_entity.pdbx_description
1 polymer ?
#
loop_
_entity_poly.entity_id
_entity_poly.type
_entity_poly.pdbx_seq_one_letter_code
_entity_poly.pdbx_strand_id
1 'polypeptide(L)'
;MAGSSYAADVGRAAARIQRFPNALRSIRHRALPVVKKILAFVLAVVVFLIGVSFAVANAHRVEFNYFVGTTDWALSVMLVMAVLVGVVLGALVTFVPVIRLKTQLRSLRKSEAVAREEIRNLRTMPLKDIP
;
A
#
# COMPACT_ATOMS: atom_id res chain seq x y z
N MET A 1 -19.30 25.37 49.38
CA MET A 1 -19.00 25.92 48.04
C MET A 1 -17.67 25.41 47.43
N ALA A 2 -17.09 24.27 47.86
CA ALA A 2 -15.76 23.83 47.38
C ALA A 2 -15.76 22.68 46.35
N GLY A 3 -16.91 22.04 46.05
CA GLY A 3 -16.97 20.86 45.19
C GLY A 3 -16.85 21.12 43.67
N SER A 4 -17.14 22.34 43.21
CA SER A 4 -17.19 22.66 41.77
C SER A 4 -15.80 22.83 41.15
N SER A 5 -14.83 23.33 41.91
CA SER A 5 -13.47 23.57 41.39
C SER A 5 -12.67 22.28 41.21
N TYR A 6 -12.87 21.29 42.10
CA TYR A 6 -12.18 19.99 42.02
C TYR A 6 -12.59 19.18 40.78
N ALA A 7 -13.88 19.16 40.43
CA ALA A 7 -14.36 18.46 39.25
C ALA A 7 -13.78 19.04 37.95
N ALA A 8 -13.62 20.37 37.89
CA ALA A 8 -13.02 21.06 36.75
C ALA A 8 -11.52 20.76 36.59
N ASP A 9 -10.78 20.68 37.70
CA ASP A 9 -9.34 20.40 37.66
C ASP A 9 -9.03 18.93 37.35
N VAL A 10 -9.84 18.00 37.84
CA VAL A 10 -9.71 16.57 37.48
C VAL A 10 -10.02 16.36 36.00
N GLY A 11 -11.04 17.04 35.44
CA GLY A 11 -11.35 17.02 34.02
C GLY A 11 -10.22 17.59 33.14
N ARG A 12 -9.60 18.68 33.59
CA ARG A 12 -8.44 19.30 32.90
C ARG A 12 -7.18 18.43 33.00
N ALA A 13 -6.95 17.77 34.13
CA ALA A 13 -5.83 16.84 34.31
C ALA A 13 -6.00 15.57 33.47
N ALA A 14 -7.20 14.98 33.45
CA ALA A 14 -7.52 13.80 32.64
C ALA A 14 -7.40 14.08 31.13
N ALA A 15 -7.86 15.25 30.68
CA ALA A 15 -7.72 15.69 29.28
C ALA A 15 -6.25 15.89 28.86
N ARG A 16 -5.37 16.26 29.80
CA ARG A 16 -3.93 16.40 29.55
C ARG A 16 -3.26 15.04 29.37
N ILE A 17 -3.60 14.05 30.18
CA ILE A 17 -3.04 12.69 30.11
C ILE A 17 -3.48 11.96 28.82
N GLN A 18 -4.71 12.16 28.34
CA GLN A 18 -5.18 11.56 27.08
C GLN A 18 -4.55 12.16 25.81
N ARG A 19 -4.01 13.39 25.86
CA ARG A 19 -3.41 14.05 24.69
C ARG A 19 -1.99 13.56 24.35
N PHE A 20 -1.24 13.07 25.33
CA PHE A 20 0.15 12.63 25.13
C PHE A 20 0.35 11.31 24.34
N PRO A 21 -0.49 10.24 24.45
CA PRO A 21 -0.26 9.00 23.70
C PRO A 21 -0.52 9.11 22.18
N ASN A 22 -1.30 10.10 21.74
CA ASN A 22 -1.70 10.22 20.32
C ASN A 22 -0.69 10.96 19.44
N ALA A 23 0.17 11.81 20.02
CA ALA A 23 1.14 12.61 19.27
C ALA A 23 2.28 11.76 18.65
N LEU A 24 2.68 10.67 19.30
CA LEU A 24 3.73 9.76 18.80
C LEU A 24 3.22 8.80 17.70
N ARG A 25 1.90 8.65 17.57
CA ARG A 25 1.30 7.77 16.57
C ARG A 25 1.27 8.44 15.17
N SER A 26 1.13 9.76 15.09
CA SER A 26 1.01 10.50 13.82
C SER A 26 2.29 10.54 12.98
N ILE A 27 3.48 10.48 13.60
CA ILE A 27 4.79 10.49 12.92
C ILE A 27 5.06 9.13 12.23
N ARG A 28 4.64 8.03 12.87
CA ARG A 28 4.89 6.66 12.38
C ARG A 28 4.21 6.37 11.04
N HIS A 29 3.09 7.03 10.74
CA HIS A 29 2.33 6.79 9.51
C HIS A 29 2.96 7.42 8.26
N ARG A 30 3.82 8.44 8.40
CA ARG A 30 4.55 9.08 7.27
C ARG A 30 5.95 8.52 7.04
N ALA A 31 6.62 7.99 8.07
CA ALA A 31 7.96 7.42 7.92
C ALA A 31 7.96 6.08 7.15
N LEU A 32 6.97 5.22 7.38
CA LEU A 32 6.84 3.91 6.72
C LEU A 32 6.83 3.98 5.17
N PRO A 33 6.06 4.88 4.51
CA PRO A 33 6.11 4.99 3.06
C PRO A 33 7.43 5.60 2.54
N VAL A 34 8.10 6.46 3.30
CA VAL A 34 9.39 7.06 2.89
C VAL A 34 10.51 6.02 2.94
N VAL A 35 10.61 5.24 4.02
CA VAL A 35 11.61 4.16 4.15
C VAL A 35 11.43 3.11 3.05
N LYS A 36 10.18 2.74 2.74
CA LYS A 36 9.90 1.82 1.62
C LYS A 36 10.35 2.37 0.26
N LYS A 37 10.15 3.68 0.01
CA LYS A 37 10.63 4.34 -1.22
C LYS A 37 12.15 4.37 -1.30
N ILE A 38 12.82 4.70 -0.20
CA ILE A 38 14.30 4.71 -0.13
C ILE A 38 14.83 3.30 -0.37
N LEU A 39 14.27 2.27 0.30
CA LEU A 39 14.70 0.89 0.10
C LEU A 39 14.48 0.42 -1.35
N ALA A 40 13.33 0.75 -1.94
CA ALA A 40 13.05 0.46 -3.34
C ALA A 40 14.03 1.17 -4.29
N PHE A 41 14.39 2.43 -4.00
CA PHE A 41 15.36 3.18 -4.78
C PHE A 41 16.76 2.56 -4.68
N VAL A 42 17.23 2.24 -3.47
CA VAL A 42 18.52 1.58 -3.26
C VAL A 42 18.56 0.24 -4.00
N LEU A 43 17.50 -0.57 -3.88
CA LEU A 43 17.39 -1.82 -4.62
C LEU A 43 17.43 -1.60 -6.13
N ALA A 44 16.72 -0.60 -6.65
CA ALA A 44 16.72 -0.27 -8.07
C ALA A 44 18.13 0.14 -8.55
N VAL A 45 18.86 0.94 -7.77
CA VAL A 45 20.25 1.32 -8.08
C VAL A 45 21.15 0.10 -8.10
N VAL A 46 21.04 -0.79 -7.11
CA VAL A 46 21.84 -2.04 -7.06
C VAL A 46 21.55 -2.91 -8.28
N VAL A 47 20.28 -3.14 -8.60
CA VAL A 47 19.87 -3.92 -9.77
C VAL A 47 20.36 -3.26 -11.07
N PHE A 48 20.29 -1.93 -11.17
CA PHE A 48 20.79 -1.20 -12.33
C PHE A 48 22.30 -1.37 -12.50
N LEU A 49 23.09 -1.22 -11.44
CA LEU A 49 24.54 -1.41 -11.48
C LEU A 49 24.91 -2.84 -11.88
N ILE A 50 24.20 -3.84 -11.37
CA ILE A 50 24.36 -5.24 -11.78
C ILE A 50 24.03 -5.39 -13.28
N GLY A 51 22.91 -4.83 -13.74
CA GLY A 51 22.49 -4.89 -15.14
C GLY A 51 23.51 -4.26 -16.10
N VAL A 52 24.05 -3.09 -15.76
CA VAL A 52 25.11 -2.43 -16.55
C VAL A 52 26.39 -3.25 -16.55
N SER A 53 26.83 -3.73 -15.39
CA SER A 53 28.04 -4.56 -15.27
C SER A 53 27.91 -5.84 -16.09
N PHE A 54 26.74 -6.48 -16.03
CA PHE A 54 26.42 -7.66 -16.82
C PHE A 54 26.42 -7.36 -18.32
N ALA A 55 25.84 -6.23 -18.74
CA ALA A 55 25.81 -5.83 -20.14
C ALA A 55 27.20 -5.59 -20.73
N VAL A 56 28.09 -4.92 -19.97
CA VAL A 56 29.48 -4.67 -20.38
C VAL A 56 30.28 -5.97 -20.41
N ALA A 57 30.18 -6.81 -19.37
CA ALA A 57 30.90 -8.09 -19.31
C ALA A 57 30.44 -9.08 -20.39
N ASN A 58 29.19 -8.97 -20.85
CA ASN A 58 28.58 -9.86 -21.83
C ASN A 58 28.21 -9.11 -23.12
N ALA A 59 29.05 -8.17 -23.56
CA ALA A 59 28.86 -7.43 -24.81
C ALA A 59 29.12 -8.29 -26.08
N HIS A 60 29.42 -9.58 -25.91
CA HIS A 60 29.58 -10.50 -27.02
C HIS A 60 28.27 -10.65 -27.79
N ARG A 61 28.37 -10.65 -29.12
CA ARG A 61 27.24 -10.90 -30.02
C ARG A 61 27.05 -12.41 -30.18
N VAL A 62 25.80 -12.84 -30.09
CA VAL A 62 25.39 -14.22 -30.31
C VAL A 62 24.41 -14.23 -31.47
N GLU A 63 24.61 -15.18 -32.37
CA GLU A 63 23.67 -15.42 -33.46
C GLU A 63 22.37 -15.99 -32.88
N PHE A 64 21.26 -15.29 -33.14
CA PHE A 64 19.94 -15.70 -32.69
C PHE A 64 19.05 -16.04 -33.88
N ASN A 65 18.65 -17.32 -33.96
CA ASN A 65 17.75 -17.83 -34.99
C ASN A 65 16.31 -17.88 -34.48
N TYR A 66 15.45 -17.02 -35.03
CA TYR A 66 14.02 -16.91 -34.66
C TYR A 66 13.11 -17.60 -35.69
N PHE A 67 13.53 -18.76 -36.19
CA PHE A 67 12.83 -19.65 -37.14
C PHE A 67 12.71 -19.12 -38.59
N VAL A 68 12.52 -17.82 -38.79
CA VAL A 68 12.37 -17.18 -40.11
C VAL A 68 13.57 -16.31 -40.51
N GLY A 69 14.65 -16.35 -39.72
CA GLY A 69 15.89 -15.63 -39.99
C GLY A 69 16.84 -15.65 -38.80
N THR A 70 18.06 -15.17 -39.05
CA THR A 70 19.12 -15.03 -38.05
C THR A 70 19.51 -13.55 -37.89
N THR A 71 19.73 -13.12 -36.65
CA THR A 71 20.28 -11.79 -36.34
C THR A 71 21.24 -11.88 -35.18
N ASP A 72 22.28 -11.04 -35.19
CA ASP A 72 23.29 -10.97 -34.14
C ASP A 72 22.93 -9.94 -33.07
N TRP A 73 22.50 -10.45 -31.91
CA TRP A 73 22.16 -9.64 -30.74
C TRP A 73 23.17 -9.87 -29.62
N ALA A 74 23.40 -8.86 -28.77
CA ALA A 74 24.17 -9.09 -27.55
C ALA A 74 23.32 -9.93 -26.58
N LEU A 75 23.94 -10.92 -25.94
CA LEU A 75 23.26 -11.82 -25.00
C LEU A 75 22.57 -11.04 -23.86
N SER A 76 23.20 -9.95 -23.42
CA SER A 76 22.66 -9.05 -22.41
C SER A 76 21.33 -8.41 -22.81
N VAL A 77 21.16 -8.04 -24.07
CA VAL A 77 19.90 -7.45 -24.57
C VAL A 77 18.78 -8.48 -24.53
N MET A 78 19.06 -9.72 -24.96
CA MET A 78 18.09 -10.80 -24.94
C MET A 78 17.64 -11.11 -23.51
N LEU A 79 18.58 -11.14 -22.55
CA LEU A 79 18.26 -11.36 -21.15
C LEU A 79 17.40 -10.23 -20.57
N VAL A 80 17.74 -8.98 -20.85
CA VAL A 80 16.93 -7.82 -20.43
C VAL A 80 15.51 -7.91 -21.00
N MET A 81 15.36 -8.26 -22.27
CA MET A 81 14.04 -8.44 -22.89
C MET A 81 13.25 -9.58 -22.23
N ALA A 82 13.88 -10.71 -21.93
CA ALA A 82 13.23 -11.82 -21.23
C ALA A 82 12.74 -11.40 -19.82
N VAL A 83 13.57 -10.67 -19.06
CA VAL A 83 13.19 -10.13 -17.76
C VAL A 83 12.03 -9.13 -17.89
N LEU A 84 12.08 -8.23 -18.88
CA LEU A 84 11.01 -7.27 -19.13
C LEU A 84 9.69 -7.96 -19.44
N VAL A 85 9.69 -8.98 -20.29
CA VAL A 85 8.49 -9.79 -20.58
C VAL A 85 7.99 -10.45 -19.29
N GLY A 86 8.87 -11.05 -18.49
CA GLY A 86 8.52 -11.63 -17.20
C GLY A 86 7.89 -10.62 -16.22
N VAL A 87 8.43 -9.41 -16.13
CA VAL A 87 7.89 -8.32 -15.29
C VAL A 87 6.51 -7.88 -15.78
N VAL A 88 6.33 -7.71 -17.09
CA VAL A 88 5.03 -7.33 -17.68
C VAL A 88 3.99 -8.40 -17.39
N LEU A 89 4.33 -9.68 -17.63
CA LEU A 89 3.43 -10.80 -17.35
C LEU A 89 3.11 -10.91 -15.86
N GLY A 90 4.11 -10.84 -14.98
CA GLY A 90 3.90 -10.86 -13.54
C GLY A 90 3.02 -9.70 -13.05
N ALA A 91 3.23 -8.49 -13.59
CA ALA A 91 2.38 -7.34 -13.30
C ALA A 91 0.95 -7.57 -13.77
N LEU A 92 0.72 -8.09 -14.97
CA LEU A 92 -0.62 -8.40 -15.49
C LEU A 92 -1.35 -9.42 -14.61
N VAL A 93 -0.68 -10.51 -14.23
CA VAL A 93 -1.24 -11.57 -13.36
C VAL A 93 -1.64 -11.00 -11.98
N THR A 94 -0.80 -10.13 -11.41
CA THR A 94 -1.04 -9.56 -10.06
C THR A 94 -2.01 -8.39 -10.05
N PHE A 95 -2.15 -7.65 -11.16
CA PHE A 95 -2.97 -6.45 -11.24
C PHE A 95 -4.48 -6.75 -11.12
N VAL A 96 -4.94 -7.80 -11.80
CA VAL A 96 -6.35 -8.22 -11.83
C VAL A 96 -6.93 -8.50 -10.43
N PRO A 97 -6.34 -9.37 -9.59
CA PRO A 97 -6.87 -9.64 -8.25
C PRO A 97 -6.80 -8.42 -7.33
N VAL A 98 -5.78 -7.57 -7.47
CA VAL A 98 -5.66 -6.34 -6.65
C VAL A 98 -6.81 -5.37 -6.92
N ILE A 99 -7.20 -5.19 -8.19
CA ILE A 99 -8.35 -4.36 -8.53
C ILE A 99 -9.63 -4.95 -7.92
N ARG A 100 -9.85 -6.26 -8.11
CA ARG A 100 -11.02 -6.95 -7.56
C ARG A 100 -11.09 -6.84 -6.04
N LEU A 101 -9.96 -6.95 -5.36
CA LEU A 101 -9.91 -6.83 -3.90
C LEU A 101 -10.24 -5.41 -3.44
N LYS A 102 -9.76 -4.38 -4.17
CA LYS A 102 -10.10 -2.98 -3.87
C LYS A 102 -11.59 -2.68 -4.10
N THR A 103 -12.19 -3.23 -5.16
CA THR A 103 -13.64 -3.04 -5.40
C THR A 103 -14.49 -3.74 -4.37
N GLN A 104 -14.12 -4.98 -3.99
CA GLN A 104 -14.75 -5.71 -2.88
C GLN A 104 -14.63 -4.93 -1.57
N LEU A 105 -13.43 -4.45 -1.22
CA LEU A 105 -13.21 -3.66 -0.01
C LEU A 105 -14.11 -2.40 0.04
N ARG A 106 -14.29 -1.71 -1.08
CA ARG A 106 -15.20 -0.56 -1.18
C ARG A 106 -16.65 -0.97 -0.96
N SER A 107 -17.08 -2.06 -1.58
CA SER A 107 -18.44 -2.60 -1.42
C SER A 107 -18.72 -2.99 0.04
N LEU A 108 -17.84 -3.78 0.68
CA LEU A 108 -17.99 -4.19 2.07
C LEU A 108 -18.06 -2.99 3.03
N ARG A 109 -17.21 -1.97 2.83
CA ARG A 109 -17.26 -0.74 3.65
C ARG A 109 -18.57 0.02 3.50
N LYS A 110 -19.16 0.03 2.31
CA LYS A 110 -20.47 0.65 2.07
C LYS A 110 -21.56 -0.12 2.81
N SER A 111 -21.57 -1.45 2.73
CA SER A 111 -22.54 -2.28 3.45
C SER A 111 -22.40 -2.15 4.96
N GLU A 112 -21.17 -2.08 5.49
CA GLU A 112 -20.94 -1.82 6.92
C GLU A 112 -21.52 -0.47 7.36
N ALA A 113 -21.33 0.58 6.55
CA ALA A 113 -21.85 1.91 6.86
C ALA A 113 -23.38 1.92 6.91
N VAL A 114 -24.05 1.28 5.94
CA VAL A 114 -25.52 1.16 5.91
C VAL A 114 -26.03 0.38 7.13
N ALA A 115 -25.44 -0.78 7.43
CA ALA A 115 -25.85 -1.58 8.59
C ALA A 115 -25.67 -0.82 9.92
N ARG A 116 -24.59 -0.05 10.08
CA ARG A 116 -24.39 0.82 11.25
C ARG A 116 -25.44 1.91 11.35
N GLU A 117 -25.90 2.44 10.22
CA GLU A 117 -26.94 3.47 10.15
C GLU A 117 -28.32 2.94 10.51
N GLU A 118 -28.67 1.74 10.02
CA GLU A 118 -29.92 1.05 10.40
C GLU A 118 -29.98 0.77 11.91
N ILE A 119 -28.91 0.23 12.49
CA ILE A 119 -28.81 0.00 13.95
C ILE A 119 -28.99 1.32 14.71
N ARG A 120 -28.40 2.41 14.22
CA ARG A 120 -28.51 3.72 14.86
C ARG A 120 -29.95 4.24 14.80
N ASN A 121 -30.60 4.15 13.64
CA ASN A 121 -31.97 4.61 13.45
C ASN A 121 -32.96 3.82 14.33
N LEU A 122 -32.79 2.50 14.43
CA LEU A 122 -33.60 1.65 15.31
C LEU A 122 -33.44 2.00 16.79
N ARG A 123 -32.21 2.34 17.23
CA ARG A 123 -31.94 2.75 18.63
C ARG A 123 -32.52 4.11 19.00
N THR A 124 -32.80 4.96 18.01
CA THR A 124 -33.34 6.30 18.23
C THR A 124 -34.85 6.40 18.03
N MET A 125 -35.52 5.31 17.60
CA MET A 125 -36.98 5.31 17.48
C MET A 125 -37.62 5.23 18.87
N PRO A 126 -38.50 6.18 19.23
CA PRO A 126 -39.32 6.08 20.43
C PRO A 126 -40.19 4.82 20.34
N LEU A 127 -40.28 4.06 21.43
CA LEU A 127 -41.23 2.95 21.53
C LEU A 127 -42.63 3.50 21.27
N LYS A 128 -43.23 3.10 20.14
CA LYS A 128 -44.60 3.45 19.84
C LYS A 128 -45.45 2.59 20.75
N ASP A 129 -45.94 3.18 21.83
CA ASP A 129 -46.87 2.51 22.74
C ASP A 129 -48.06 2.03 21.91
N ILE A 130 -48.18 0.70 21.84
CA ILE A 130 -49.31 0.02 21.24
C ILE A 130 -50.44 0.13 22.29
N PRO A 131 -51.60 0.71 21.95
CA PRO A 131 -52.73 0.85 22.88
C PRO A 131 -53.30 -0.50 23.31
#